data_AF-A0A453QV23-F1
#
_entry.id   AF-A0A453QV23-F1
#
_cell.length_a   1.000
_cell.length_b   1.000
_cell.length_c   1.000
_cell.angle_alpha   90.00
_cell.angle_beta   90.00
_cell.angle_gamma   90.00
#
_symmetry.space_group_name_H-M   'P 1'
#
loop_
_entity.id
_entity.type
_entity.pdbx_description
1 polymer ?
#
loop_
_entity_poly.entity_id
_entity_poly.type
_entity_poly.pdbx_seq_one_letter_code
_entity_poly.pdbx_strand_id
1 'polypeptide(L)'
;LIMMPLCGVLSRSHNIALSSSCLSTWHYLLYKLGDLINHLSILEAAFGPVLKIIFSTRFDNQNKPLWSFCINLFHDFISVRARHLISPDDDVRVPLNQNLLSQTCAHLKALFDVHQIKWLPWDVTSFDFQLEILGSIVNPELLHNMTADMAVTVMDSTTQTFRLLLEGVQVQCNSKFADDNVMICITKVCKFVKKVFLDTVGKQKSNSSAVLVQFCLKFVKCTVEELDNSLLASGKYELCVDIERIKEIEYAKCSPKLSHPRIRPLAYMELVSPAVYLTALSLSIVAQFTGELSHGDAEQLASIICPPDLLENFHAVVPFLYMQIMRPVDSRLRIKWLVVWNKVSKRLNEQMISYLKAGCGASGHDVLCQFFCYPFFALVSSGSISAHWNAENRFEGYLNMTQDLEAELVIEVYRSFCTNSSYCSEPVYMVFLEHFFEYLINIVDENMSSIQANLKYCLENKSKNITILSVLGNVVIGLLENAQIFNYANKEREVTTNEDPAGCREPNLFLGSLKLANRCIESHF
;
A
#
# COMPACT_ATOMS: atom_id res chain seq x y z
N LEU A 1 -17.08 25.44 31.15
CA LEU A 1 -17.86 26.70 31.15
C LEU A 1 -17.18 27.82 30.37
N ILE A 2 -15.91 28.16 30.65
CA ILE A 2 -15.16 29.24 29.96
C ILE A 2 -15.09 29.05 28.43
N MET A 3 -15.03 27.80 27.97
CA MET A 3 -14.95 27.47 26.54
C MET A 3 -16.29 27.52 25.81
N MET A 4 -17.43 27.44 26.51
CA MET A 4 -18.73 27.35 25.85
C MET A 4 -19.08 28.59 25.01
N PRO A 5 -18.84 29.83 25.46
CA PRO A 5 -19.07 31.01 24.64
C PRO A 5 -18.21 31.00 23.36
N LEU A 6 -16.93 30.64 23.47
CA LEU A 6 -16.02 30.57 22.33
C LEU A 6 -16.45 29.50 21.33
N CYS A 7 -16.73 28.28 21.81
CA CYS A 7 -17.25 27.21 20.97
C CYS A 7 -18.59 27.58 20.32
N GLY A 8 -19.48 28.24 21.06
CA GLY A 8 -20.78 28.68 20.56
C GLY A 8 -20.67 29.73 19.45
N VAL A 9 -19.75 30.69 19.58
CA VAL A 9 -19.49 31.70 18.54
C VAL A 9 -18.84 31.05 17.32
N LEU A 10 -17.80 30.24 17.50
CA LEU A 10 -17.09 29.57 16.40
C LEU A 10 -18.00 28.63 15.61
N SER A 11 -18.92 27.92 16.27
CA SER A 11 -19.83 26.98 15.59
C SER A 11 -20.95 27.68 14.79
N ARG A 12 -21.27 28.94 15.12
CA ARG A 12 -22.41 29.67 14.54
C ARG A 12 -22.00 30.79 13.58
N SER A 13 -20.76 31.27 13.68
CA SER A 13 -20.30 32.39 12.89
C SER A 13 -19.60 31.94 11.61
N HIS A 14 -20.02 32.50 10.48
CA HIS A 14 -19.26 32.43 9.22
C HIS A 14 -18.33 33.64 9.04
N ASN A 15 -18.18 34.49 10.07
CA ASN A 15 -17.31 35.66 10.01
C ASN A 15 -15.88 35.28 10.44
N ILE A 16 -14.95 35.37 9.49
CA ILE A 16 -13.54 35.02 9.68
C ILE A 16 -12.87 35.93 10.71
N ALA A 17 -13.18 37.22 10.73
CA ALA A 17 -12.59 38.17 11.68
C ALA A 17 -13.04 37.86 13.12
N LEU A 18 -14.33 37.56 13.29
CA LEU A 18 -14.86 37.13 14.59
C LEU A 18 -14.23 35.81 15.03
N SER A 19 -14.11 34.85 14.12
CA SER A 19 -13.49 33.55 14.40
C SER A 19 -12.01 33.69 14.75
N SER A 20 -11.27 34.53 14.04
CA SER A 20 -9.87 34.86 14.33
C SER A 20 -9.70 35.51 15.71
N SER A 21 -10.60 36.44 16.08
CA SER A 21 -10.62 37.05 17.42
C SER A 21 -10.92 36.02 18.51
N CYS A 22 -11.84 35.09 18.26
CA CYS A 22 -12.12 33.96 19.17
C CYS A 22 -10.90 33.05 19.32
N LEU A 23 -10.20 32.71 18.22
CA LEU A 23 -8.99 31.89 18.27
C LEU A 23 -7.84 32.60 19.00
N SER A 24 -7.74 33.93 18.88
CA SER A 24 -6.74 34.72 19.59
C SER A 24 -7.00 34.71 21.09
N THR A 25 -8.26 34.88 21.49
CA THR A 25 -8.69 34.77 22.90
C THR A 25 -8.46 33.36 23.43
N TRP A 26 -8.82 32.34 22.65
CA TRP A 26 -8.58 30.94 22.99
C TRP A 26 -7.10 30.65 23.19
N HIS A 27 -6.23 31.06 22.27
CA HIS A 27 -4.79 30.88 22.38
C HIS A 27 -4.22 31.54 23.64
N TYR A 28 -4.67 32.76 23.97
CA TYR A 28 -4.28 33.43 25.21
C TYR A 28 -4.73 32.66 26.46
N LEU A 29 -5.93 32.07 26.44
CA LEU A 29 -6.40 31.22 27.54
C LEU A 29 -5.54 29.97 27.69
N LEU A 30 -5.19 29.29 26.59
CA LEU A 30 -4.30 28.13 26.61
C LEU A 30 -2.92 28.50 27.19
N TYR A 31 -2.36 29.63 26.78
CA TYR A 31 -1.12 30.17 27.34
C TYR A 31 -1.23 30.40 28.86
N LYS A 32 -2.34 30.96 29.33
CA LYS A 32 -2.57 31.24 30.76
C LYS A 32 -2.83 29.99 31.61
N LEU A 33 -3.29 28.90 31.01
CA LEU A 33 -3.42 27.61 31.71
C LEU A 33 -2.05 27.04 32.11
N GLY A 34 -0.97 27.46 31.47
CA GLY A 34 0.38 26.97 31.76
C GLY A 34 0.43 25.45 31.64
N ASP A 35 1.07 24.79 32.60
CA ASP A 35 1.29 23.34 32.55
C ASP A 35 -0.01 22.52 32.64
N LEU A 36 -1.09 23.11 33.18
CA LEU A 36 -2.39 22.44 33.33
C LEU A 36 -2.97 22.02 31.98
N ILE A 37 -2.64 22.71 30.89
CA ILE A 37 -3.17 22.36 29.56
C ILE A 37 -2.79 20.94 29.13
N ASN A 38 -1.71 20.38 29.69
CA ASN A 38 -1.21 19.06 29.31
C ASN A 38 -1.98 17.90 29.95
N HIS A 39 -2.89 18.17 30.90
CA HIS A 39 -3.77 17.13 31.44
C HIS A 39 -4.85 16.75 30.41
N LEU A 40 -5.04 15.45 30.18
CA LEU A 40 -6.01 14.93 29.20
C LEU A 40 -7.41 15.53 29.35
N SER A 41 -7.93 15.61 30.58
CA SER A 41 -9.25 16.21 30.83
C SER A 41 -9.35 17.68 30.39
N ILE A 42 -8.24 18.41 30.44
CA ILE A 42 -8.18 19.82 30.02
C ILE A 42 -8.00 19.90 28.51
N LEU A 43 -7.19 19.03 27.90
CA LEU A 43 -7.11 18.89 26.44
C LEU A 43 -8.48 18.61 25.83
N GLU A 44 -9.22 17.64 26.39
CA GLU A 44 -10.56 17.26 25.93
C GLU A 44 -11.61 18.36 26.17
N ALA A 45 -11.48 19.15 27.23
CA ALA A 45 -12.44 20.19 27.56
C ALA A 45 -12.15 21.55 26.88
N ALA A 46 -10.88 21.86 26.59
CA ALA A 46 -10.46 23.20 26.17
C ALA A 46 -9.67 23.28 24.86
N PHE A 47 -8.92 22.26 24.50
CA PHE A 47 -8.12 22.26 23.28
C PHE A 47 -8.86 21.58 22.12
N GLY A 48 -9.24 20.33 22.32
CA GLY A 48 -9.87 19.48 21.30
C GLY A 48 -11.17 20.03 20.72
N PRO A 49 -12.13 20.56 21.51
CA PRO A 49 -13.39 21.03 20.98
C PRO A 49 -13.24 22.18 19.97
N VAL A 50 -12.30 23.10 20.19
CA VAL A 50 -12.05 24.21 19.26
C VAL A 50 -11.44 23.69 17.96
N LEU A 51 -10.45 22.80 18.04
CA LEU A 51 -9.88 22.16 16.86
C LEU A 51 -10.94 21.41 16.05
N LYS A 52 -11.77 20.60 16.70
CA LYS A 52 -12.87 19.85 16.05
C LYS A 52 -13.88 20.78 15.39
N ILE A 53 -14.24 21.90 16.02
CA ILE A 53 -15.15 22.89 15.42
C ILE A 53 -14.53 23.47 14.16
N ILE A 54 -13.28 23.94 14.21
CA ILE A 54 -12.61 24.51 13.02
C ILE A 54 -12.48 23.45 11.93
N PHE A 55 -12.05 22.23 12.26
CA PHE A 55 -11.93 21.15 11.28
C PHE A 55 -13.28 20.66 10.76
N SER A 56 -14.39 20.86 11.47
CA SER A 56 -15.72 20.60 10.92
C SER A 56 -16.19 21.65 9.90
N THR A 57 -15.53 22.81 9.84
CA THR A 57 -15.84 23.84 8.83
C THR A 57 -15.19 23.51 7.49
N ARG A 58 -15.83 23.92 6.38
CA ARG A 58 -15.29 23.72 5.04
C ARG A 58 -13.92 24.39 4.88
N PHE A 59 -12.92 23.63 4.44
CA PHE A 59 -11.65 24.20 4.01
C PHE A 59 -11.81 24.88 2.65
N ASP A 60 -11.79 26.21 2.65
CA ASP A 60 -11.84 27.06 1.47
C ASP A 60 -10.87 28.25 1.64
N ASN A 61 -10.76 29.10 0.62
CA ASN A 61 -9.86 30.26 0.66
C ASN A 61 -10.15 31.23 1.83
N GLN A 62 -11.36 31.20 2.38
CA GLN A 62 -11.78 32.04 3.51
C GLN A 62 -11.34 31.45 4.85
N ASN A 63 -11.55 30.16 5.06
CA ASN A 63 -11.26 29.46 6.32
C ASN A 63 -9.82 28.93 6.41
N LYS A 64 -9.09 28.92 5.29
CA LYS A 64 -7.69 28.52 5.17
C LYS A 64 -6.76 29.09 6.27
N PRO A 65 -6.84 30.37 6.68
CA PRO A 65 -6.01 30.89 7.77
C PRO A 65 -6.35 30.32 9.16
N LEU A 66 -7.63 30.04 9.42
CA LEU A 66 -8.09 29.47 10.69
C LEU A 66 -7.64 28.01 10.83
N TRP A 67 -7.80 27.25 9.75
CA TRP A 67 -7.29 25.88 9.62
C TRP A 67 -5.78 25.81 9.78
N SER A 68 -5.06 26.67 9.06
CA SER A 68 -3.61 26.78 9.15
C SER A 68 -3.13 27.04 10.57
N PHE A 69 -3.76 27.99 11.29
CA PHE A 69 -3.45 28.26 12.68
C PHE A 69 -3.66 27.05 13.58
N CYS A 70 -4.80 26.37 13.45
CA CYS A 70 -5.16 25.22 14.28
C CYS A 70 -4.27 23.98 14.01
N ILE A 71 -3.94 23.70 12.75
CA ILE A 71 -3.00 22.63 12.40
C ILE A 71 -1.61 22.93 12.95
N ASN A 72 -1.12 24.16 12.81
CA ASN A 72 0.18 24.56 13.33
C ASN A 72 0.26 24.45 14.86
N LEU A 73 -0.81 24.81 15.56
CA LEU A 73 -0.88 24.68 17.02
C LEU A 73 -0.90 23.21 17.48
N PHE A 74 -1.65 22.37 16.76
CA PHE A 74 -1.69 20.93 17.02
C PHE A 74 -0.35 20.23 16.69
N HIS A 75 0.29 20.66 15.61
CA HIS A 75 1.63 20.22 15.23
C HIS A 75 2.68 20.59 16.28
N ASP A 76 2.63 21.81 16.82
CA ASP A 76 3.50 22.24 17.93
C ASP A 76 3.31 21.33 19.16
N PHE A 77 2.06 21.08 19.57
CA PHE A 77 1.73 20.15 20.66
C PHE A 77 2.32 18.75 20.45
N ILE A 78 2.15 18.14 19.27
CA ILE A 78 2.66 16.79 18.98
C ILE A 78 4.19 16.75 19.02
N SER A 79 4.84 17.78 18.48
CA SER A 79 6.29 17.82 18.25
C SER A 79 7.13 17.76 19.53
N VAL A 80 6.56 18.09 20.70
CA VAL A 80 7.30 18.21 21.97
C VAL A 80 7.92 16.89 22.39
N ARG A 81 7.22 15.78 22.14
CA ARG A 81 7.73 14.45 22.50
C ARG A 81 8.90 14.02 21.63
N ALA A 82 8.85 14.28 20.33
CA ALA A 82 9.96 14.02 19.42
C ALA A 82 11.21 14.83 19.82
N ARG A 83 11.03 16.05 20.35
CA ARG A 83 12.12 16.94 20.81
C ARG A 83 12.81 16.49 22.10
N HIS A 84 12.04 16.10 23.11
CA HIS A 84 12.52 15.94 24.49
C HIS A 84 13.65 14.90 24.67
N LEU A 85 13.86 14.01 23.69
CA LEU A 85 14.95 13.01 23.73
C LEU A 85 16.16 13.34 22.85
N ILE A 86 16.06 14.29 21.91
CA ILE A 86 17.15 14.61 20.96
C ILE A 86 18.08 15.70 21.53
N SER A 87 17.52 16.71 22.22
CA SER A 87 18.28 17.68 23.02
C SER A 87 17.39 18.19 24.16
N PRO A 88 17.63 17.78 25.42
CA PRO A 88 16.83 18.25 26.56
C PRO A 88 17.12 19.71 26.95
N ASP A 89 18.16 20.33 26.40
CA ASP A 89 18.70 21.63 26.84
C ASP A 89 18.56 22.76 25.81
N ASP A 90 18.05 22.47 24.60
CA ASP A 90 17.91 23.46 23.55
C ASP A 90 16.45 23.82 23.28
N ASP A 91 16.12 25.09 23.45
CA ASP A 91 14.87 25.77 23.08
C ASP A 91 14.75 25.90 21.53
N VAL A 92 15.15 24.84 20.80
CA VAL A 92 15.18 24.80 19.35
C VAL A 92 13.76 24.67 18.83
N ARG A 93 13.30 25.74 18.17
CA ARG A 93 11.99 25.82 17.51
C ARG A 93 11.90 24.74 16.44
N VAL A 94 10.90 23.87 16.53
CA VAL A 94 10.51 23.06 15.38
C VAL A 94 10.03 24.03 14.31
N PRO A 95 10.48 23.90 13.06
CA PRO A 95 9.87 24.64 11.98
C PRO A 95 8.38 24.30 11.99
N LEU A 96 7.54 25.30 12.27
CA LEU A 96 6.10 25.20 12.08
C LEU A 96 5.84 24.66 10.67
N ASN A 97 4.67 24.06 10.45
CA ASN A 97 4.34 23.45 9.17
C ASN A 97 4.40 24.51 8.04
N GLN A 98 5.50 24.52 7.29
CA GLN A 98 5.81 25.58 6.33
C GLN A 98 4.79 25.64 5.19
N ASN A 99 4.17 24.50 4.88
CA ASN A 99 3.16 24.36 3.84
C ASN A 99 1.89 25.17 4.15
N LEU A 100 1.55 25.37 5.43
CA LEU A 100 0.38 26.13 5.87
C LEU A 100 0.73 27.47 6.51
N LEU A 101 1.95 27.66 7.00
CA LEU A 101 2.42 28.91 7.61
C LEU A 101 2.27 30.15 6.72
N SER A 102 2.48 30.00 5.41
CA SER A 102 2.29 31.07 4.41
C SER A 102 0.82 31.49 4.29
N GLN A 103 -0.08 30.67 4.81
CA GLN A 103 -1.52 30.79 4.69
C GLN A 103 -2.17 31.29 5.99
N THR A 104 -1.41 31.39 7.08
CA THR A 104 -1.85 31.99 8.35
C THR A 104 -1.89 33.52 8.21
N CYS A 105 -2.94 34.17 8.73
CA CYS A 105 -2.96 35.63 8.81
C CYS A 105 -1.85 36.13 9.76
N ALA A 106 -1.24 37.28 9.43
CA ALA A 106 -0.14 37.87 10.19
C ALA A 106 -0.46 38.03 11.69
N HIS A 107 -1.69 38.42 12.03
CA HIS A 107 -2.16 38.55 13.41
C HIS A 107 -2.09 37.23 14.19
N LEU A 108 -2.59 36.13 13.62
CA LEU A 108 -2.58 34.81 14.26
C LEU A 108 -1.17 34.23 14.30
N LYS A 109 -0.36 34.50 13.27
CA LYS A 109 1.05 34.10 13.24
C LYS A 109 1.85 34.74 14.36
N ALA A 110 1.63 36.03 14.63
CA ALA A 110 2.32 36.76 15.71
C ALA A 110 2.03 36.17 17.10
N LEU A 111 0.94 35.44 17.30
CA LEU A 111 0.62 34.82 18.59
C LEU A 111 1.63 33.73 18.99
N PHE A 112 2.20 33.00 18.01
CA PHE A 112 3.24 32.01 18.26
C PHE A 112 4.54 32.65 18.79
N ASP A 113 4.80 33.91 18.42
CA ASP A 113 5.99 34.64 18.88
C ASP A 113 5.78 35.31 20.25
N VAL A 114 4.55 35.74 20.57
CA VAL A 114 4.26 36.52 21.79
C VAL A 114 3.77 35.67 22.97
N HIS A 115 2.99 34.62 22.73
CA HIS A 115 2.31 33.85 23.78
C HIS A 115 2.59 32.35 23.69
N GLN A 116 3.84 31.94 23.88
CA GLN A 116 4.23 30.52 23.76
C GLN A 116 3.56 29.63 24.81
N ILE A 117 2.81 28.64 24.35
CA ILE A 117 2.16 27.65 25.21
C ILE A 117 3.20 26.63 25.69
N LYS A 118 3.20 26.35 26.99
CA LYS A 118 4.09 25.36 27.61
C LYS A 118 3.53 23.95 27.45
N TRP A 119 3.84 23.35 26.31
CA TRP A 119 3.53 21.95 26.08
C TRP A 119 4.53 21.03 26.78
N LEU A 120 4.03 19.98 27.42
CA LEU A 120 4.83 18.90 27.98
C LEU A 120 4.80 17.68 27.05
N PRO A 121 5.81 16.80 27.11
CA PRO A 121 5.79 15.56 26.34
C PRO A 121 4.53 14.76 26.65
N TRP A 122 3.78 14.42 25.60
CA TRP A 122 2.57 13.62 25.71
C TRP A 122 2.90 12.14 26.03
N ASP A 123 1.94 11.40 26.57
CA ASP A 123 2.07 9.98 26.90
C ASP A 123 1.03 9.10 26.18
N VAL A 124 1.05 7.79 26.43
CA VAL A 124 0.12 6.81 25.81
C VAL A 124 -1.35 7.06 26.21
N THR A 125 -1.59 7.64 27.38
CA THR A 125 -2.95 7.93 27.86
C THR A 125 -3.59 9.01 27.00
N SER A 126 -2.80 9.99 26.58
CA SER A 126 -3.28 11.02 25.67
C SER A 126 -3.44 10.52 24.24
N PHE A 127 -2.73 9.47 23.79
CA PHE A 127 -2.59 9.08 22.37
C PHE A 127 -3.90 9.02 21.56
N ASP A 128 -5.01 8.57 22.18
CA ASP A 128 -6.32 8.53 21.54
C ASP A 128 -6.84 9.93 21.17
N PHE A 129 -6.54 10.93 21.98
CA PHE A 129 -6.84 12.33 21.71
C PHE A 129 -6.13 12.82 20.45
N GLN A 130 -4.82 12.58 20.29
CA GLN A 130 -4.10 12.99 19.08
C GLN A 130 -4.67 12.31 17.83
N LEU A 131 -4.96 11.02 17.90
CA LEU A 131 -5.58 10.28 16.78
C LEU A 131 -6.98 10.81 16.47
N GLU A 132 -7.78 11.16 17.47
CA GLU A 132 -9.12 11.71 17.26
C GLU A 132 -9.09 13.06 16.55
N ILE A 133 -8.15 13.94 16.91
CA ILE A 133 -7.95 15.22 16.23
C ILE A 133 -7.48 15.02 14.79
N LEU A 134 -6.53 14.11 14.54
CA LEU A 134 -6.12 13.75 13.18
C LEU A 134 -7.29 13.21 12.35
N GLY A 135 -8.12 12.34 12.94
CA GLY A 135 -9.32 11.80 12.28
C GLY A 135 -10.34 12.89 11.91
N SER A 136 -10.41 13.96 12.70
CA SER A 136 -11.28 15.11 12.42
C SER A 136 -10.81 15.90 11.19
N ILE A 137 -9.50 15.92 10.92
CA ILE A 137 -8.93 16.58 9.74
C ILE A 137 -9.19 15.76 8.47
N VAL A 138 -9.04 14.43 8.56
CA VAL A 138 -9.19 13.51 7.42
C VAL A 138 -10.66 13.08 7.23
N ASN A 139 -11.62 13.89 7.68
CA ASN A 139 -13.03 13.54 7.57
C ASN A 139 -13.48 13.50 6.09
N PRO A 140 -13.98 12.35 5.61
CA PRO A 140 -14.48 12.14 4.25
C PRO A 140 -15.51 13.16 3.77
N GLU A 141 -16.40 13.63 4.65
CA GLU A 141 -17.43 14.63 4.30
C GLU A 141 -16.81 15.99 3.94
N LEU A 142 -15.68 16.34 4.56
CA LEU A 142 -14.94 17.56 4.27
C LEU A 142 -14.21 17.44 2.93
N LEU A 143 -13.59 16.29 2.68
CA LEU A 143 -12.78 16.03 1.49
C LEU A 143 -13.62 16.09 0.20
N HIS A 144 -14.91 15.73 0.25
CA HIS A 144 -15.80 15.77 -0.91
C HIS A 144 -15.94 17.18 -1.53
N ASN A 145 -15.81 18.23 -0.72
CA ASN A 145 -16.08 19.60 -1.13
C ASN A 145 -14.81 20.43 -1.42
N MET A 146 -13.63 19.80 -1.34
CA MET A 146 -12.33 20.43 -1.59
C MET A 146 -11.93 20.36 -3.06
N THR A 147 -11.19 21.36 -3.54
CA THR A 147 -10.49 21.26 -4.82
C THR A 147 -9.26 20.35 -4.67
N ALA A 148 -8.72 19.85 -5.78
CA ALA A 148 -7.53 18.98 -5.76
C ALA A 148 -6.34 19.64 -5.04
N ASP A 149 -6.03 20.90 -5.33
CA ASP A 149 -4.91 21.63 -4.71
C ASP A 149 -5.08 21.80 -3.18
N MET A 150 -6.33 22.02 -2.75
CA MET A 150 -6.68 22.13 -1.34
C MET A 150 -6.51 20.78 -0.63
N ALA A 151 -7.00 19.71 -1.25
CA ALA A 151 -6.86 18.35 -0.72
C ALA A 151 -5.38 17.95 -0.59
N VAL A 152 -4.54 18.27 -1.57
CA VAL A 152 -3.09 18.02 -1.51
C VAL A 152 -2.44 18.79 -0.37
N THR A 153 -2.76 20.08 -0.21
CA THR A 153 -2.21 20.90 0.87
C THR A 153 -2.58 20.33 2.25
N VAL A 154 -3.85 19.98 2.46
CA VAL A 154 -4.32 19.38 3.72
C VAL A 154 -3.67 18.02 3.92
N MET A 155 -3.54 17.20 2.87
CA MET A 155 -2.89 15.90 2.93
C MET A 155 -1.44 16.02 3.38
N ASP A 156 -0.66 16.92 2.78
CA ASP A 156 0.75 17.09 3.09
C ASP A 156 0.96 17.53 4.53
N SER A 157 0.17 18.50 5.01
CA SER A 157 0.29 18.97 6.38
C SER A 157 -0.20 17.98 7.42
N THR A 158 -1.27 17.25 7.12
CA THR A 158 -1.77 16.20 8.03
C THR A 158 -0.80 15.04 8.09
N THR A 159 -0.23 14.63 6.94
CA THR A 159 0.81 13.59 6.87
C THR A 159 2.04 14.00 7.67
N GLN A 160 2.50 15.25 7.55
CA GLN A 160 3.64 15.75 8.32
C GLN A 160 3.36 15.73 9.83
N THR A 161 2.15 16.11 10.24
CA THR A 161 1.73 16.07 11.65
C THR A 161 1.67 14.64 12.18
N PHE A 162 1.15 13.71 11.36
CA PHE A 162 1.11 12.29 11.67
C PHE A 162 2.52 11.68 11.74
N ARG A 163 3.44 12.08 10.86
CA ARG A 163 4.85 11.69 10.90
C ARG A 163 5.49 12.03 12.26
N LEU A 164 5.35 13.27 12.71
CA LEU A 164 5.86 13.68 14.03
C LEU A 164 5.25 12.90 15.19
N LEU A 165 3.98 12.51 15.06
CA LEU A 165 3.33 11.66 16.06
C LEU A 165 4.01 10.29 16.13
N LEU A 166 4.32 9.70 14.97
CA LEU A 166 5.03 8.42 14.86
C LEU A 166 6.48 8.51 15.34
N GLU A 167 7.21 9.58 15.00
CA GLU A 167 8.54 9.85 15.56
C GLU A 167 8.49 9.89 17.10
N GLY A 168 7.47 10.51 17.68
CA GLY A 168 7.26 10.49 19.13
C GLY A 168 6.97 9.10 19.71
N VAL A 169 6.34 8.19 18.94
CA VAL A 169 6.18 6.77 19.30
C VAL A 169 7.52 6.04 19.19
N GLN A 170 8.29 6.25 18.13
CA GLN A 170 9.61 5.66 17.94
C GLN A 170 10.58 6.05 19.08
N VAL A 171 10.53 7.31 19.49
CA VAL A 171 11.26 7.81 20.66
C VAL A 171 10.86 7.06 21.94
N GLN A 172 9.58 6.69 22.09
CA GLN A 172 9.13 5.86 23.20
C GLN A 172 9.68 4.43 23.11
N CYS A 173 9.82 3.87 21.89
CA CYS A 173 10.41 2.54 21.66
C CYS A 173 11.86 2.41 22.17
N ASN A 174 12.64 3.49 22.11
CA ASN A 174 14.05 3.47 22.52
C ASN A 174 14.25 3.60 24.05
N SER A 175 13.18 3.67 24.84
CA SER A 175 13.25 3.79 26.30
C SER A 175 13.31 2.42 27.00
N LYS A 176 13.99 2.32 28.14
CA LYS A 176 14.24 1.05 28.88
C LYS A 176 12.98 0.36 29.46
N PHE A 177 11.79 0.96 29.31
CA PHE A 177 10.52 0.52 29.91
C PHE A 177 9.38 0.41 28.86
N ALA A 178 9.72 0.19 27.58
CA ALA A 178 8.91 0.60 26.43
C ALA A 178 7.91 -0.43 25.85
N ASP A 179 8.10 -1.74 26.04
CA ASP A 179 7.52 -2.73 25.12
C ASP A 179 5.96 -2.73 25.09
N ASP A 180 5.29 -2.68 26.24
CA ASP A 180 3.81 -2.73 26.29
C ASP A 180 3.15 -1.45 25.75
N ASN A 181 3.72 -0.30 26.09
CA ASN A 181 3.20 1.00 25.70
C ASN A 181 3.36 1.26 24.19
N VAL A 182 4.47 0.79 23.63
CA VAL A 182 4.74 0.84 22.19
C VAL A 182 3.74 -0.02 21.44
N MET A 183 3.51 -1.25 21.90
CA MET A 183 2.51 -2.14 21.32
C MET A 183 1.13 -1.49 21.30
N ILE A 184 0.73 -0.82 22.39
CA ILE A 184 -0.54 -0.10 22.47
C ILE A 184 -0.59 1.01 21.41
N CYS A 185 0.46 1.83 21.28
CA CYS A 185 0.53 2.89 20.27
C CYS A 185 0.44 2.34 18.84
N ILE A 186 1.24 1.32 18.49
CA ILE A 186 1.22 0.68 17.17
C ILE A 186 -0.18 0.13 16.87
N THR A 187 -0.78 -0.59 17.83
CA THR A 187 -2.14 -1.12 17.70
C THR A 187 -3.16 -0.03 17.45
N LYS A 188 -3.07 1.09 18.19
CA LYS A 188 -3.96 2.24 18.04
C LYS A 188 -3.79 2.91 16.68
N VAL A 189 -2.56 3.05 16.16
CA VAL A 189 -2.28 3.56 14.81
C VAL A 189 -2.92 2.65 13.76
N CYS A 190 -2.67 1.34 13.80
CA CYS A 190 -3.23 0.39 12.84
C CYS A 190 -4.78 0.41 12.84
N LYS A 191 -5.40 0.46 14.02
CA LYS A 191 -6.86 0.58 14.17
C LYS A 191 -7.38 1.92 13.68
N PHE A 192 -6.65 3.01 13.91
CA PHE A 192 -7.01 4.34 13.42
C PHE A 192 -7.01 4.40 11.90
N VAL A 193 -5.94 3.93 11.23
CA VAL A 193 -5.85 3.90 9.76
C VAL A 193 -7.01 3.08 9.19
N LYS A 194 -7.30 1.91 9.77
CA LYS A 194 -8.46 1.10 9.36
C LYS A 194 -9.78 1.86 9.49
N LYS A 195 -10.05 2.41 10.68
CA LYS A 195 -11.31 3.11 11.00
C LYS A 195 -11.54 4.33 10.09
N VAL A 196 -10.51 5.10 9.80
CA VAL A 196 -10.65 6.32 8.98
C VAL A 196 -10.83 5.96 7.51
N PHE A 197 -10.00 5.07 6.98
CA PHE A 197 -9.92 4.85 5.54
C PHE A 197 -10.74 3.66 5.05
N LEU A 198 -10.59 2.47 5.64
CA LEU A 198 -11.29 1.28 5.16
C LEU A 198 -12.80 1.39 5.40
N ASP A 199 -13.22 1.74 6.62
CA ASP A 199 -14.65 1.80 6.97
C ASP A 199 -15.41 2.88 6.18
N THR A 200 -14.69 3.85 5.59
CA THR A 200 -15.28 4.92 4.80
C THR A 200 -15.19 4.71 3.29
N VAL A 201 -14.06 4.22 2.76
CA VAL A 201 -13.87 4.05 1.31
C VAL A 201 -14.97 3.15 0.72
N GLY A 202 -15.36 2.08 1.42
CA GLY A 202 -16.43 1.17 0.97
C GLY A 202 -17.84 1.79 0.93
N LYS A 203 -18.07 2.96 1.52
CA LYS A 203 -19.40 3.61 1.65
C LYS A 203 -19.62 4.83 0.75
N GLN A 204 -18.57 5.35 0.11
CA GLN A 204 -18.57 6.62 -0.65
C GLN A 204 -18.61 6.40 -2.17
N LYS A 205 -19.15 7.36 -2.95
CA LYS A 205 -19.17 7.32 -4.43
C LYS A 205 -18.00 8.11 -5.07
N SER A 206 -17.27 7.39 -5.94
CA SER A 206 -16.24 7.72 -6.95
C SER A 206 -15.09 8.70 -6.63
N ASN A 207 -15.33 9.99 -6.35
CA ASN A 207 -14.23 10.98 -6.37
C ASN A 207 -13.57 11.20 -5.00
N SER A 208 -14.37 11.25 -3.92
CA SER A 208 -13.85 11.31 -2.55
C SER A 208 -13.06 10.04 -2.18
N SER A 209 -13.44 8.89 -2.76
CA SER A 209 -12.74 7.63 -2.54
C SER A 209 -11.31 7.60 -3.08
N ALA A 210 -11.00 8.31 -4.18
CA ALA A 210 -9.64 8.33 -4.73
C ALA A 210 -8.66 9.09 -3.82
N VAL A 211 -9.09 10.26 -3.32
CA VAL A 211 -8.32 11.04 -2.34
C VAL A 211 -8.12 10.26 -1.04
N LEU A 212 -9.15 9.56 -0.56
CA LEU A 212 -9.02 8.71 0.64
C LEU A 212 -8.03 7.56 0.46
N VAL A 213 -7.99 6.94 -0.72
CA VAL A 213 -6.98 5.92 -1.04
C VAL A 213 -5.58 6.54 -0.98
N GLN A 214 -5.37 7.72 -1.59
CA GLN A 214 -4.10 8.45 -1.54
C GLN A 214 -3.66 8.78 -0.11
N PHE A 215 -4.55 9.32 0.71
CA PHE A 215 -4.27 9.59 2.12
C PHE A 215 -3.89 8.32 2.86
N CYS A 216 -4.63 7.23 2.66
CA CYS A 216 -4.34 5.97 3.34
C CYS A 216 -2.95 5.45 2.96
N LEU A 217 -2.63 5.38 1.67
CA LEU A 217 -1.33 4.87 1.22
C LEU A 217 -0.19 5.74 1.78
N LYS A 218 -0.37 7.06 1.83
CA LYS A 218 0.60 7.99 2.41
C LYS A 218 0.77 7.79 3.92
N PHE A 219 -0.31 7.57 4.67
CA PHE A 219 -0.27 7.29 6.11
C PHE A 219 0.39 5.94 6.40
N VAL A 220 0.04 4.89 5.66
CA VAL A 220 0.66 3.57 5.83
C VAL A 220 2.15 3.65 5.52
N LYS A 221 2.52 4.30 4.42
CA LYS A 221 3.91 4.53 4.05
C LYS A 221 4.67 5.26 5.16
N CYS A 222 4.14 6.36 5.70
CA CYS A 222 4.78 7.05 6.82
C CYS A 222 4.87 6.18 8.08
N THR A 223 3.88 5.31 8.34
CA THR A 223 3.92 4.38 9.48
C THR A 223 5.09 3.39 9.33
N VAL A 224 5.26 2.84 8.13
CA VAL A 224 6.32 1.92 7.73
C VAL A 224 7.70 2.60 7.80
N GLU A 225 7.81 3.84 7.32
CA GLU A 225 9.08 4.60 7.31
C GLU A 225 9.53 5.02 8.71
N GLU A 226 8.64 5.56 9.55
CA GLU A 226 9.04 6.15 10.85
C GLU A 226 9.15 5.13 11.99
N LEU A 227 8.29 4.11 12.03
CA LEU A 227 8.30 3.13 13.12
C LEU A 227 9.36 2.03 12.95
N ASP A 228 10.19 2.13 11.90
CA ASP A 228 11.13 1.11 11.44
C ASP A 228 10.44 -0.22 11.06
N ASN A 229 10.67 -0.67 9.84
CA ASN A 229 10.16 -1.95 9.34
C ASN A 229 10.64 -3.13 10.18
N SER A 230 11.86 -3.05 10.74
CA SER A 230 12.39 -4.10 11.59
C SER A 230 11.52 -4.29 12.85
N LEU A 231 10.98 -3.21 13.42
CA LEU A 231 10.10 -3.25 14.58
C LEU A 231 8.74 -3.82 14.22
N LEU A 232 8.15 -3.32 13.12
CA LEU A 232 6.82 -3.73 12.65
C LEU A 232 6.77 -5.17 12.18
N ALA A 233 7.90 -5.74 11.76
CA ALA A 233 8.01 -7.11 11.29
C ALA A 233 8.78 -8.05 12.24
N SER A 234 9.16 -7.58 13.43
CA SER A 234 9.96 -8.35 14.40
C SER A 234 9.29 -9.61 14.95
N GLY A 235 8.01 -9.87 14.63
CA GLY A 235 7.19 -10.93 15.20
C GLY A 235 6.87 -10.75 16.70
N LYS A 236 7.42 -9.71 17.35
CA LYS A 236 7.18 -9.42 18.78
C LYS A 236 5.77 -8.93 19.06
N TYR A 237 5.17 -8.27 18.07
CA TYR A 237 3.84 -7.69 18.16
C TYR A 237 2.94 -8.38 17.16
N GLU A 238 1.75 -8.73 17.61
CA GLU A 238 0.76 -9.38 16.78
C GLU A 238 -0.58 -8.64 16.87
N LEU A 239 -1.23 -8.52 15.71
CA LEU A 239 -2.54 -7.91 15.56
C LEU A 239 -3.47 -8.92 14.93
N CYS A 240 -4.70 -9.01 15.44
CA CYS A 240 -5.75 -9.78 14.78
C CYS A 240 -6.13 -9.09 13.47
N VAL A 241 -6.16 -9.87 12.38
CA VAL A 241 -6.67 -9.44 11.07
C VAL A 241 -8.19 -9.36 11.13
N ASP A 242 -8.70 -8.27 11.65
CA ASP A 242 -10.13 -8.00 11.82
C ASP A 242 -10.74 -7.26 10.61
N ILE A 243 -10.19 -7.50 9.41
CA ILE A 243 -10.59 -6.84 8.16
C ILE A 243 -11.73 -7.61 7.50
N GLU A 244 -12.91 -7.00 7.41
CA GLU A 244 -14.13 -7.64 6.88
C GLU A 244 -13.97 -8.11 5.42
N ARG A 245 -13.18 -7.38 4.61
CA ARG A 245 -12.90 -7.81 3.23
C ARG A 245 -12.19 -9.16 3.16
N ILE A 246 -11.28 -9.45 4.10
CA ILE A 246 -10.57 -10.73 4.16
C ILE A 246 -11.55 -11.83 4.55
N LYS A 247 -12.45 -11.57 5.50
CA LYS A 247 -13.57 -12.46 5.83
C LYS A 247 -14.40 -12.79 4.58
N GLU A 248 -14.85 -11.77 3.83
CA GLU A 248 -15.61 -11.99 2.60
C GLU A 248 -14.87 -12.85 1.57
N ILE A 249 -13.55 -12.67 1.48
CA ILE A 249 -12.70 -13.41 0.55
C ILE A 249 -12.55 -14.86 1.00
N GLU A 250 -12.30 -15.11 2.28
CA GLU A 250 -12.17 -16.44 2.87
C GLU A 250 -13.42 -17.30 2.69
N TYR A 251 -14.61 -16.70 2.87
CA TYR A 251 -15.89 -17.41 2.71
C TYR A 251 -16.43 -17.44 1.28
N ALA A 252 -15.78 -16.73 0.34
CA ALA A 252 -16.21 -16.77 -1.05
C ALA A 252 -15.93 -18.16 -1.63
N LYS A 253 -16.95 -18.80 -2.22
CA LYS A 253 -16.77 -20.05 -2.96
C LYS A 253 -15.81 -19.80 -4.14
N CYS A 254 -14.55 -20.22 -4.00
CA CYS A 254 -13.62 -20.24 -5.11
C CYS A 254 -14.15 -21.16 -6.22
N SER A 255 -14.07 -20.69 -7.47
CA SER A 255 -14.35 -21.54 -8.63
C SER A 255 -13.40 -22.74 -8.61
N PRO A 256 -13.89 -23.99 -8.65
CA PRO A 256 -13.04 -25.19 -8.54
C PRO A 256 -12.19 -25.47 -9.79
N LYS A 257 -12.14 -24.55 -10.76
CA LYS A 257 -11.56 -24.82 -12.10
C LYS A 257 -10.08 -24.45 -12.26
N LEU A 258 -9.50 -23.67 -11.35
CA LEU A 258 -8.07 -23.34 -11.37
C LEU A 258 -7.37 -24.02 -10.20
N SER A 259 -6.20 -24.60 -10.46
CA SER A 259 -5.30 -25.06 -9.43
C SER A 259 -5.01 -23.90 -8.48
N HIS A 260 -5.31 -24.10 -7.20
CA HIS A 260 -5.13 -23.05 -6.20
C HIS A 260 -3.63 -22.79 -6.02
N PRO A 261 -3.20 -21.53 -5.82
CA PRO A 261 -1.85 -21.27 -5.34
C PRO A 261 -1.60 -22.13 -4.08
N ARG A 262 -0.44 -22.79 -4.01
CA ARG A 262 -0.10 -23.70 -2.89
C ARG A 262 0.14 -22.96 -1.57
N ILE A 263 -0.07 -21.64 -1.54
CA ILE A 263 0.11 -20.77 -0.38
C ILE A 263 -1.22 -20.61 0.33
N ARG A 264 -1.22 -20.84 1.63
CA ARG A 264 -2.37 -20.60 2.48
C ARG A 264 -2.71 -19.09 2.47
N PRO A 265 -3.95 -18.69 2.16
CA PRO A 265 -4.36 -17.31 2.26
C PRO A 265 -4.45 -16.86 3.72
N LEU A 266 -4.32 -15.55 3.91
CA LEU A 266 -4.48 -14.92 5.21
C LEU A 266 -5.92 -15.12 5.72
N ALA A 267 -6.07 -15.70 6.92
CA ALA A 267 -7.37 -15.97 7.51
C ALA A 267 -7.90 -14.78 8.32
N TYR A 268 -9.21 -14.64 8.40
CA TYR A 268 -9.84 -13.66 9.28
C TYR A 268 -9.54 -13.99 10.76
N MET A 269 -9.22 -12.97 11.56
CA MET A 269 -8.78 -13.08 12.96
C MET A 269 -7.42 -13.74 13.18
N GLU A 270 -6.68 -14.07 12.12
CA GLU A 270 -5.30 -14.55 12.23
C GLU A 270 -4.43 -13.47 12.90
N LEU A 271 -3.50 -13.89 13.76
CA LEU A 271 -2.53 -13.02 14.40
C LEU A 271 -1.36 -12.82 13.45
N VAL A 272 -1.06 -11.56 13.12
CA VAL A 272 0.02 -11.21 12.20
C VAL A 272 0.81 -10.02 12.69
N SER A 273 2.02 -9.86 12.18
CA SER A 273 2.85 -8.68 12.45
C SER A 273 2.17 -7.38 11.97
N PRO A 274 2.41 -6.23 12.62
CA PRO A 274 1.91 -4.93 12.17
C PRO A 274 2.21 -4.61 10.71
N ALA A 275 3.37 -5.04 10.19
CA ALA A 275 3.72 -4.88 8.77
C ALA A 275 2.72 -5.62 7.86
N VAL A 276 2.45 -6.90 8.14
CA VAL A 276 1.49 -7.71 7.39
C VAL A 276 0.07 -7.14 7.51
N TYR A 277 -0.34 -6.70 8.70
CA TYR A 277 -1.65 -6.05 8.90
C TYR A 277 -1.82 -4.79 8.04
N LEU A 278 -0.81 -3.90 8.02
CA LEU A 278 -0.84 -2.65 7.24
C LEU A 278 -0.83 -2.90 5.72
N THR A 279 -0.10 -3.93 5.27
CA THR A 279 -0.11 -4.39 3.87
C THR A 279 -1.49 -4.94 3.50
N ALA A 280 -2.06 -5.82 4.32
CA ALA A 280 -3.40 -6.38 4.13
C ALA A 280 -4.50 -5.30 4.12
N LEU A 281 -4.35 -4.28 4.97
CA LEU A 281 -5.24 -3.13 5.02
C LEU A 281 -5.19 -2.30 3.71
N SER A 282 -3.99 -2.01 3.23
CA SER A 282 -3.77 -1.25 1.99
C SER A 282 -4.32 -1.99 0.78
N LEU A 283 -4.08 -3.30 0.68
CA LEU A 283 -4.66 -4.17 -0.34
C LEU A 283 -6.20 -4.17 -0.29
N SER A 284 -6.78 -4.25 0.90
CA SER A 284 -8.24 -4.26 1.09
C SER A 284 -8.90 -2.94 0.68
N ILE A 285 -8.25 -1.81 0.96
CA ILE A 285 -8.72 -0.48 0.55
C ILE A 285 -8.70 -0.34 -0.97
N VAL A 286 -7.60 -0.75 -1.63
CA VAL A 286 -7.49 -0.73 -3.09
C VAL A 286 -8.47 -1.69 -3.75
N ALA A 287 -8.78 -2.83 -3.11
CA ALA A 287 -9.79 -3.76 -3.57
C ALA A 287 -11.22 -3.20 -3.49
N GLN A 288 -11.53 -2.40 -2.46
CA GLN A 288 -12.84 -1.76 -2.29
C GLN A 288 -13.00 -0.52 -3.18
N PHE A 289 -11.90 0.14 -3.54
CA PHE A 289 -11.93 1.29 -4.42
C PHE A 289 -12.40 0.91 -5.83
N THR A 290 -13.52 1.46 -6.28
CA THR A 290 -14.12 1.14 -7.59
C THR A 290 -13.59 1.99 -8.74
N GLY A 291 -12.78 3.02 -8.46
CA GLY A 291 -12.20 3.89 -9.48
C GLY A 291 -10.95 3.31 -10.16
N GLU A 292 -10.37 4.11 -11.06
CA GLU A 292 -9.08 3.83 -11.69
C GLU A 292 -7.94 4.17 -10.73
N LEU A 293 -7.03 3.21 -10.54
CA LEU A 293 -5.86 3.40 -9.69
C LEU A 293 -4.80 4.16 -10.47
N SER A 294 -4.35 5.31 -9.94
CA SER A 294 -3.30 6.07 -10.60
C SER A 294 -1.95 5.36 -10.53
N HIS A 295 -1.04 5.64 -11.48
CA HIS A 295 0.32 5.10 -11.44
C HIS A 295 1.08 5.50 -10.16
N GLY A 296 0.83 6.68 -9.63
CA GLY A 296 1.44 7.14 -8.37
C GLY A 296 0.95 6.34 -7.16
N ASP A 297 -0.33 6.00 -7.12
CA ASP A 297 -0.92 5.18 -6.05
C ASP A 297 -0.42 3.74 -6.12
N ALA A 298 -0.30 3.19 -7.33
CA ALA A 298 0.29 1.87 -7.54
C ALA A 298 1.76 1.83 -7.11
N GLU A 299 2.53 2.89 -7.36
CA GLU A 299 3.93 3.03 -6.92
C GLU A 299 4.04 3.10 -5.39
N GLN A 300 3.14 3.84 -4.73
CA GLN A 300 3.09 3.89 -3.26
C GLN A 300 2.71 2.54 -2.67
N LEU A 301 1.69 1.87 -3.21
CA LEU A 301 1.32 0.53 -2.78
C LEU A 301 2.48 -0.46 -2.96
N ALA A 302 3.21 -0.37 -4.07
CA ALA A 302 4.37 -1.21 -4.31
C ALA A 302 5.49 -0.98 -3.26
N SER A 303 5.66 0.25 -2.79
CA SER A 303 6.60 0.56 -1.69
C SER A 303 6.21 -0.05 -0.35
N ILE A 304 4.91 -0.20 -0.09
CA ILE A 304 4.38 -0.83 1.14
C ILE A 304 4.51 -2.36 1.05
N ILE A 305 4.24 -2.93 -0.14
CA ILE A 305 4.32 -4.38 -0.39
C ILE A 305 5.76 -4.88 -0.32
N CYS A 306 6.68 -4.16 -0.95
CA CYS A 306 8.07 -4.58 -1.15
C CYS A 306 9.07 -3.59 -0.48
N PRO A 307 9.08 -3.47 0.85
CA PRO A 307 10.13 -2.76 1.55
C PRO A 307 11.43 -3.59 1.50
N PRO A 308 12.63 -2.97 1.55
CA PRO A 308 13.92 -3.62 1.28
C PRO A 308 14.26 -4.91 2.04
N ASP A 309 13.57 -5.17 3.16
CA ASP A 309 13.95 -6.20 4.14
C ASP A 309 12.90 -7.30 4.37
N LEU A 310 11.75 -7.35 3.65
CA LEU A 310 10.62 -8.18 4.09
C LEU A 310 9.96 -9.11 3.06
N LEU A 311 10.19 -10.41 3.24
CA LEU A 311 9.51 -11.50 2.53
C LEU A 311 8.12 -11.84 3.10
N GLU A 312 7.89 -11.61 4.40
CA GLU A 312 6.64 -11.99 5.08
C GLU A 312 5.40 -11.35 4.46
N ASN A 313 5.53 -10.12 3.95
CA ASN A 313 4.43 -9.43 3.26
C ASN A 313 3.96 -10.20 2.02
N PHE A 314 4.85 -10.86 1.28
CA PHE A 314 4.49 -11.60 0.07
C PHE A 314 3.60 -12.81 0.37
N HIS A 315 3.76 -13.44 1.54
CA HIS A 315 2.86 -14.52 1.97
C HIS A 315 1.41 -14.06 2.15
N ALA A 316 1.17 -12.78 2.45
CA ALA A 316 -0.17 -12.20 2.48
C ALA A 316 -0.60 -11.65 1.10
N VAL A 317 0.31 -11.01 0.38
CA VAL A 317 0.03 -10.32 -0.89
C VAL A 317 -0.32 -11.30 -2.00
N VAL A 318 0.46 -12.37 -2.17
CA VAL A 318 0.28 -13.31 -3.29
C VAL A 318 -1.10 -13.99 -3.22
N PRO A 319 -1.50 -14.64 -2.11
CA PRO A 319 -2.84 -15.21 -2.03
C PRO A 319 -3.94 -14.17 -2.21
N PHE A 320 -3.76 -12.97 -1.66
CA PHE A 320 -4.74 -11.89 -1.80
C PHE A 320 -4.97 -11.51 -3.27
N LEU A 321 -3.89 -11.34 -4.04
CA LEU A 321 -3.94 -11.04 -5.47
C LEU A 321 -4.71 -12.13 -6.24
N TYR A 322 -4.36 -13.40 -6.03
CA TYR A 322 -5.03 -14.53 -6.68
C TYR A 322 -6.52 -14.59 -6.34
N MET A 323 -6.88 -14.32 -5.09
CA MET A 323 -8.28 -14.26 -4.66
C MET A 323 -9.09 -13.15 -5.34
N GLN A 324 -8.44 -12.06 -5.80
CA GLN A 324 -9.14 -11.04 -6.60
C GLN A 324 -9.51 -11.52 -8.01
N ILE A 325 -8.75 -12.47 -8.58
CA ILE A 325 -9.03 -13.05 -9.91
C ILE A 325 -10.05 -14.20 -9.84
N MET A 326 -10.09 -14.94 -8.73
CA MET A 326 -10.97 -16.13 -8.58
C MET A 326 -12.46 -15.79 -8.50
N ARG A 327 -12.81 -14.51 -8.34
CA ARG A 327 -14.18 -13.99 -8.46
C ARG A 327 -14.48 -13.66 -9.92
N PRO A 328 -15.73 -13.74 -10.41
CA PRO A 328 -16.04 -13.35 -11.78
C PRO A 328 -15.65 -11.88 -12.03
N VAL A 329 -14.55 -11.68 -12.77
CA VAL A 329 -13.81 -10.40 -12.78
C VAL A 329 -14.32 -9.45 -13.87
N ASP A 330 -14.59 -8.20 -13.50
CA ASP A 330 -14.63 -7.05 -14.41
C ASP A 330 -13.22 -6.79 -14.96
N SER A 331 -13.05 -6.62 -16.28
CA SER A 331 -11.74 -6.34 -16.90
C SER A 331 -11.00 -5.17 -16.25
N ARG A 332 -11.72 -4.18 -15.72
CA ARG A 332 -11.14 -3.03 -14.99
C ARG A 332 -10.42 -3.42 -13.70
N LEU A 333 -10.95 -4.39 -12.95
CA LEU A 333 -10.32 -4.88 -11.72
C LEU A 333 -9.03 -5.65 -12.03
N ARG A 334 -9.00 -6.35 -13.17
CA ARG A 334 -7.80 -7.07 -13.62
C ARG A 334 -6.66 -6.12 -13.94
N ILE A 335 -6.91 -5.11 -14.77
CA ILE A 335 -5.91 -4.11 -15.16
C ILE A 335 -5.34 -3.42 -13.93
N LYS A 336 -6.21 -3.05 -12.98
CA LYS A 336 -5.80 -2.46 -11.70
C LYS A 336 -4.73 -3.30 -10.99
N TRP A 337 -4.96 -4.60 -10.83
CA TRP A 337 -4.01 -5.48 -10.16
C TRP A 337 -2.79 -5.82 -11.02
N LEU A 338 -2.90 -5.80 -12.35
CA LEU A 338 -1.74 -5.91 -13.24
C LEU A 338 -0.84 -4.68 -13.17
N VAL A 339 -1.41 -3.47 -13.02
CA VAL A 339 -0.64 -2.24 -12.79
C VAL A 339 0.10 -2.31 -11.45
N VAL A 340 -0.57 -2.75 -10.39
CA VAL A 340 0.08 -2.98 -9.08
C VAL A 340 1.20 -4.01 -9.21
N TRP A 341 0.92 -5.15 -9.84
CA TRP A 341 1.91 -6.20 -10.09
C TRP A 341 3.11 -5.69 -10.87
N ASN A 342 2.92 -4.89 -11.93
CA ASN A 342 4.03 -4.32 -12.72
C ASN A 342 4.94 -3.45 -11.84
N LYS A 343 4.36 -2.59 -10.99
CA LYS A 343 5.12 -1.73 -10.08
C LYS A 343 5.88 -2.51 -9.03
N VAL A 344 5.23 -3.49 -8.39
CA VAL A 344 5.88 -4.37 -7.41
C VAL A 344 7.00 -5.18 -8.07
N SER A 345 6.77 -5.73 -9.26
CA SER A 345 7.75 -6.55 -9.97
C SER A 345 9.00 -5.77 -10.37
N LYS A 346 8.85 -4.51 -10.81
CA LYS A 346 10.01 -3.66 -11.12
C LYS A 346 10.90 -3.42 -9.91
N ARG A 347 10.30 -3.09 -8.76
CA ARG A 347 11.03 -2.92 -7.49
C ARG A 347 11.67 -4.21 -7.00
N LEU A 348 10.93 -5.32 -7.10
CA LEU A 348 11.42 -6.64 -6.73
C LEU A 348 12.61 -7.05 -7.61
N ASN A 349 12.55 -6.77 -8.92
CA ASN A 349 13.66 -7.01 -9.83
C ASN A 349 14.93 -6.28 -9.37
N GLU A 350 14.86 -5.01 -8.99
CA GLU A 350 16.03 -4.22 -8.52
C GLU A 350 16.70 -4.83 -7.27
N GLN A 351 15.94 -5.54 -6.43
CA GLN A 351 16.38 -6.08 -5.14
C GLN A 351 16.43 -7.62 -5.14
N MET A 352 16.25 -8.26 -6.29
CA MET A 352 16.02 -9.70 -6.39
C MET A 352 17.13 -10.54 -5.73
N ILE A 353 18.38 -10.14 -5.94
CA ILE A 353 19.54 -10.86 -5.41
C ILE A 353 19.63 -10.75 -3.89
N SER A 354 19.29 -9.60 -3.29
CA SER A 354 19.28 -9.49 -1.82
C SER A 354 18.20 -10.37 -1.23
N TYR A 355 17.01 -10.44 -1.84
CA TYR A 355 15.94 -11.34 -1.38
C TYR A 355 16.33 -12.82 -1.46
N LEU A 356 16.92 -13.23 -2.58
CA LEU A 356 17.35 -14.62 -2.77
C LEU A 356 18.51 -15.00 -1.83
N LYS A 357 19.45 -14.08 -1.59
CA LYS A 357 20.59 -14.30 -0.68
C LYS A 357 20.22 -14.25 0.80
N ALA A 358 19.17 -13.50 1.18
CA ALA A 358 18.68 -13.41 2.56
C ALA A 358 18.09 -14.73 3.11
N GLY A 359 18.15 -15.82 2.33
CA GLY A 359 17.74 -17.14 2.81
C GLY A 359 16.24 -17.28 2.86
N CYS A 360 15.55 -16.93 1.77
CA CYS A 360 14.18 -17.38 1.56
C CYS A 360 14.16 -18.92 1.73
N GLY A 361 13.49 -19.45 2.74
CA GLY A 361 13.25 -20.89 2.83
C GLY A 361 12.59 -21.43 1.55
N ALA A 362 12.44 -22.75 1.43
CA ALA A 362 11.78 -23.35 0.26
C ALA A 362 10.39 -22.71 -0.03
N SER A 363 9.64 -22.37 1.02
CA SER A 363 8.36 -21.67 0.92
C SER A 363 8.45 -20.25 0.34
N GLY A 364 9.58 -19.55 0.51
CA GLY A 364 9.78 -18.19 0.01
C GLY A 364 10.01 -18.16 -1.50
N HIS A 365 10.78 -19.13 -2.02
CA HIS A 365 11.00 -19.29 -3.46
C HIS A 365 9.68 -19.61 -4.18
N ASP A 366 8.85 -20.48 -3.59
CA ASP A 366 7.52 -20.81 -4.13
C ASP A 366 6.60 -19.59 -4.20
N VAL A 367 6.64 -18.71 -3.19
CA VAL A 367 5.83 -17.48 -3.16
C VAL A 367 6.26 -16.50 -4.24
N LEU A 368 7.56 -16.33 -4.44
CA LEU A 368 8.09 -15.49 -5.51
C LEU A 368 7.73 -16.06 -6.89
N CYS A 369 7.86 -17.36 -7.11
CA CYS A 369 7.43 -18.00 -8.35
C CYS A 369 5.93 -17.77 -8.61
N GLN A 370 5.09 -17.95 -7.60
CA GLN A 370 3.65 -17.69 -7.69
C GLN A 370 3.33 -16.22 -7.97
N PHE A 371 4.07 -15.29 -7.37
CA PHE A 371 3.93 -13.87 -7.65
C PHE A 371 4.23 -13.54 -9.12
N PHE A 372 5.36 -14.03 -9.64
CA PHE A 372 5.72 -13.80 -11.04
C PHE A 372 4.81 -14.53 -12.02
N CYS A 373 4.14 -15.62 -11.64
CA CYS A 373 3.14 -16.29 -12.47
C CYS A 373 1.74 -15.65 -12.45
N TYR A 374 1.47 -14.71 -11.54
CA TYR A 374 0.16 -14.07 -11.38
C TYR A 374 -0.45 -13.53 -12.69
N PRO A 375 0.28 -12.84 -13.58
CA PRO A 375 -0.30 -12.32 -14.82
C PRO A 375 -0.85 -13.42 -15.74
N PHE A 376 -0.20 -14.58 -15.80
CA PHE A 376 -0.69 -15.70 -16.60
C PHE A 376 -2.06 -16.17 -16.10
N PHE A 377 -2.21 -16.32 -14.78
CA PHE A 377 -3.51 -16.65 -14.18
C PHE A 377 -4.57 -15.58 -14.46
N ALA A 378 -4.20 -14.30 -14.36
CA ALA A 378 -5.10 -13.18 -14.63
C ALA A 378 -5.63 -13.21 -16.07
N LEU A 379 -4.74 -13.50 -17.03
CA LEU A 379 -5.06 -13.57 -18.45
C LEU A 379 -5.85 -14.82 -18.82
N VAL A 380 -5.52 -15.99 -18.25
CA VAL A 380 -6.19 -17.27 -18.55
C VAL A 380 -7.61 -17.31 -17.97
N SER A 381 -7.79 -16.83 -16.73
CA SER A 381 -9.08 -16.84 -16.03
C SER A 381 -10.15 -15.97 -16.71
N SER A 382 -9.73 -15.07 -17.60
CA SER A 382 -10.60 -14.20 -18.39
C SER A 382 -11.55 -14.94 -19.33
N GLY A 383 -11.24 -16.20 -19.65
CA GLY A 383 -11.96 -17.01 -20.61
C GLY A 383 -13.35 -17.51 -20.22
N SER A 384 -13.69 -17.51 -18.93
CA SER A 384 -14.88 -18.22 -18.45
C SER A 384 -16.16 -17.38 -18.37
N ILE A 385 -16.14 -16.11 -18.82
CA ILE A 385 -17.30 -15.19 -18.75
C ILE A 385 -17.41 -14.53 -20.13
N SER A 386 -18.28 -14.97 -21.04
CA SER A 386 -19.72 -14.67 -20.95
C SER A 386 -20.62 -15.59 -21.80
N ALA A 387 -20.92 -16.81 -21.35
CA ALA A 387 -22.11 -17.53 -21.86
C ALA A 387 -23.45 -16.95 -21.33
N HIS A 388 -23.41 -15.89 -20.52
CA HIS A 388 -24.58 -15.29 -19.87
C HIS A 388 -24.76 -13.78 -20.07
N TRP A 389 -23.91 -13.12 -20.87
CA TRP A 389 -24.21 -11.76 -21.32
C TRP A 389 -25.05 -11.82 -22.61
N ASN A 390 -26.30 -12.22 -22.45
CA ASN A 390 -27.30 -11.99 -23.47
C ASN A 390 -27.63 -10.48 -23.53
N ALA A 391 -27.64 -9.98 -24.76
CA ALA A 391 -28.24 -8.74 -25.23
C ALA A 391 -27.51 -7.41 -24.92
N GLU A 392 -27.07 -6.78 -26.02
CA GLU A 392 -27.07 -5.33 -26.24
C GLU A 392 -26.07 -4.48 -25.44
N ASN A 393 -24.81 -4.49 -25.86
CA ASN A 393 -24.16 -3.31 -26.45
C ASN A 393 -22.68 -3.56 -26.77
N ARG A 394 -22.29 -3.16 -27.99
CA ARG A 394 -20.91 -3.24 -28.50
C ARG A 394 -19.97 -2.31 -27.73
N PHE A 395 -18.87 -2.87 -27.21
CA PHE A 395 -17.63 -2.14 -26.93
C PHE A 395 -16.40 -2.99 -27.30
N GLU A 396 -16.38 -3.54 -28.53
CA GLU A 396 -15.24 -4.28 -29.09
C GLU A 396 -13.94 -3.45 -29.11
N GLY A 397 -14.03 -2.13 -29.31
CA GLY A 397 -12.85 -1.25 -29.34
C GLY A 397 -12.20 -0.99 -27.98
N TYR A 398 -12.99 -0.99 -26.89
CA TYR A 398 -12.47 -0.77 -25.53
C TYR A 398 -11.76 -2.02 -25.01
N LEU A 399 -12.30 -3.22 -25.31
CA LEU A 399 -11.67 -4.50 -24.94
C LEU A 399 -10.28 -4.69 -25.56
N ASN A 400 -10.12 -4.38 -26.85
CA ASN A 400 -8.83 -4.54 -27.53
C ASN A 400 -7.76 -3.57 -26.97
N MET A 401 -8.11 -2.31 -26.71
CA MET A 401 -7.17 -1.32 -26.15
C MET A 401 -6.71 -1.67 -24.74
N THR A 402 -7.60 -2.25 -23.92
CA THR A 402 -7.23 -2.74 -22.58
C THR A 402 -6.31 -3.95 -22.63
N GLN A 403 -6.47 -4.84 -23.62
CA GLN A 403 -5.66 -6.06 -23.76
C GLN A 403 -4.23 -5.78 -24.25
N ASP A 404 -4.04 -4.80 -25.13
CA ASP A 404 -2.72 -4.35 -25.57
C ASP A 404 -1.92 -3.77 -24.38
N LEU A 405 -2.58 -2.97 -23.54
CA LEU A 405 -2.00 -2.43 -22.31
C LEU A 405 -1.66 -3.53 -21.29
N GLU A 406 -2.55 -4.54 -21.13
CA GLU A 406 -2.28 -5.71 -20.28
C GLU A 406 -1.03 -6.47 -20.76
N ALA A 407 -0.90 -6.69 -22.07
CA ALA A 407 0.25 -7.38 -22.66
C ALA A 407 1.55 -6.59 -22.43
N GLU A 408 1.52 -5.28 -22.70
CA GLU A 408 2.69 -4.41 -22.60
C GLU A 408 3.25 -4.36 -21.18
N LEU A 409 2.39 -4.20 -20.17
CA LEU A 409 2.79 -4.20 -18.75
C LEU A 409 3.50 -5.49 -18.33
N VAL A 410 3.06 -6.63 -18.88
CA VAL A 410 3.59 -7.95 -18.52
C VAL A 410 4.87 -8.26 -19.28
N ILE A 411 4.89 -7.99 -20.58
CA ILE A 411 6.06 -8.20 -21.46
C ILE A 411 7.25 -7.36 -20.99
N GLU A 412 7.02 -6.11 -20.59
CA GLU A 412 8.08 -5.23 -20.09
C GLU A 412 8.82 -5.83 -18.88
N VAL A 413 8.06 -6.33 -17.90
CA VAL A 413 8.61 -6.93 -16.67
C VAL A 413 9.36 -8.21 -16.99
N TYR A 414 8.79 -9.12 -17.79
CA TYR A 414 9.47 -10.37 -18.11
C TYR A 414 10.72 -10.16 -18.95
N ARG A 415 10.73 -9.21 -19.87
CA ARG A 415 11.94 -8.85 -20.62
C ARG A 415 13.02 -8.35 -19.66
N SER A 416 12.71 -7.40 -18.78
CA SER A 416 13.64 -6.91 -17.76
C SER A 416 14.16 -8.03 -16.86
N PHE A 417 13.27 -8.91 -16.41
CA PHE A 417 13.59 -10.06 -15.57
C PHE A 417 14.53 -11.06 -16.26
N CYS A 418 14.25 -11.44 -17.51
CA CYS A 418 15.05 -12.43 -18.24
C CYS A 418 16.37 -11.86 -18.79
N THR A 419 16.47 -10.56 -19.05
CA THR A 419 17.65 -9.95 -19.69
C THR A 419 18.63 -9.27 -18.72
N ASN A 420 18.34 -9.27 -17.41
CA ASN A 420 19.20 -8.58 -16.44
C ASN A 420 20.54 -9.31 -16.26
N SER A 421 21.55 -8.84 -17.01
CA SER A 421 22.89 -9.41 -17.08
C SER A 421 23.67 -9.34 -15.75
N SER A 422 23.25 -8.48 -14.82
CA SER A 422 23.90 -8.35 -13.51
C SER A 422 23.57 -9.50 -12.56
N TYR A 423 22.41 -10.15 -12.74
CA TYR A 423 21.94 -11.24 -11.88
C TYR A 423 22.27 -12.61 -12.43
N CYS A 424 22.47 -12.72 -13.74
CA CYS A 424 22.70 -13.98 -14.41
C CYS A 424 24.11 -14.58 -14.19
N SER A 425 24.96 -13.88 -13.45
CA SER A 425 26.22 -14.41 -12.91
C SER A 425 26.08 -15.03 -11.52
N GLU A 426 24.94 -14.84 -10.84
CA GLU A 426 24.69 -15.35 -9.49
C GLU A 426 23.98 -16.71 -9.52
N PRO A 427 24.55 -17.76 -8.89
CA PRO A 427 24.00 -19.11 -8.95
C PRO A 427 22.61 -19.23 -8.31
N VAL A 428 22.34 -18.47 -7.24
CA VAL A 428 21.04 -18.48 -6.55
C VAL A 428 19.91 -17.97 -7.46
N TYR A 429 20.23 -17.03 -8.36
CA TYR A 429 19.28 -16.51 -9.34
C TYR A 429 18.95 -17.54 -10.43
N MET A 430 19.95 -18.30 -10.89
CA MET A 430 19.74 -19.37 -11.87
C MET A 430 18.86 -20.49 -11.31
N VAL A 431 19.11 -20.91 -10.06
CA VAL A 431 18.25 -21.89 -9.38
C VAL A 431 16.81 -21.38 -9.26
N PHE A 432 16.62 -20.10 -8.90
CA PHE A 432 15.29 -19.50 -8.87
C PHE A 432 14.59 -19.53 -10.24
N LEU A 433 15.30 -19.14 -11.31
CA LEU A 433 14.77 -19.16 -12.67
C LEU A 433 14.32 -20.56 -13.09
N GLU A 434 15.12 -21.58 -12.77
CA GLU A 434 14.80 -22.99 -12.99
C GLU A 434 13.46 -23.39 -12.36
N HIS A 435 13.29 -23.08 -11.07
CA HIS A 435 12.06 -23.37 -10.34
C HIS A 435 10.87 -22.57 -10.89
N PHE A 436 11.09 -21.30 -11.24
CA PHE A 436 10.07 -20.45 -11.86
C PHE A 436 9.57 -21.03 -13.18
N PHE A 437 10.46 -21.52 -14.06
CA PHE A 437 10.06 -22.11 -15.33
C PHE A 437 9.35 -23.44 -15.17
N GLU A 438 9.83 -24.30 -14.27
CA GLU A 438 9.12 -25.53 -13.93
C GLU A 438 7.70 -25.21 -13.44
N TYR A 439 7.57 -24.23 -12.57
CA TYR A 439 6.27 -23.79 -12.06
C TYR A 439 5.37 -23.22 -13.16
N LEU A 440 5.91 -22.37 -14.04
CA LEU A 440 5.18 -21.79 -15.17
C LEU A 440 4.68 -22.86 -16.15
N ILE A 441 5.52 -23.84 -16.50
CA ILE A 441 5.14 -24.94 -17.40
C ILE A 441 3.99 -25.74 -16.79
N ASN A 442 4.08 -26.07 -15.51
CA ASN A 442 3.02 -26.80 -14.81
C ASN A 442 1.69 -26.04 -14.86
N ILE A 443 1.72 -24.72 -14.64
CA ILE A 443 0.51 -23.87 -14.72
C ILE A 443 -0.06 -23.86 -16.13
N VAL A 444 0.79 -23.69 -17.15
CA VAL A 444 0.37 -23.68 -18.55
C VAL A 444 -0.30 -25.02 -18.86
N ASP A 445 0.34 -26.14 -18.53
CA ASP A 445 -0.14 -27.50 -18.76
C ASP A 445 -1.50 -27.76 -18.06
N GLU A 446 -1.63 -27.38 -16.79
CA GLU A 446 -2.88 -27.52 -16.03
C GLU A 446 -4.04 -26.70 -16.63
N ASN A 447 -3.72 -25.59 -17.31
CA ASN A 447 -4.72 -24.67 -17.85
C ASN A 447 -4.83 -24.71 -19.39
N MET A 448 -4.15 -25.64 -20.08
CA MET A 448 -4.12 -25.71 -21.55
C MET A 448 -5.51 -25.78 -22.17
N SER A 449 -6.44 -26.51 -21.55
CA SER A 449 -7.82 -26.62 -22.05
C SER A 449 -8.55 -25.27 -22.09
N SER A 450 -8.36 -24.44 -21.07
CA SER A 450 -8.91 -23.08 -20.98
C SER A 450 -8.23 -22.15 -22.00
N ILE A 451 -6.91 -22.28 -22.16
CA ILE A 451 -6.14 -21.51 -23.15
C ILE A 451 -6.62 -21.83 -24.58
N GLN A 452 -6.76 -23.11 -24.91
CA GLN A 452 -7.26 -23.55 -26.22
C GLN A 452 -8.70 -23.10 -26.47
N ALA A 453 -9.57 -23.15 -25.46
CA ALA A 453 -10.94 -22.65 -25.57
C ALA A 453 -10.98 -21.15 -25.87
N ASN A 454 -10.13 -20.36 -25.20
CA ASN A 454 -10.00 -18.92 -25.43
C ASN A 454 -9.50 -18.61 -26.83
N LEU A 455 -8.47 -19.31 -27.29
CA LEU A 455 -7.90 -19.12 -28.63
C LEU A 455 -8.91 -19.46 -29.72
N LYS A 456 -9.65 -20.57 -29.56
CA LYS A 456 -10.71 -20.96 -30.48
C LYS A 456 -11.81 -19.89 -30.57
N TYR A 457 -12.28 -19.38 -29.43
CA TYR A 457 -13.23 -18.28 -29.39
C TYR A 457 -12.71 -17.01 -30.08
N CYS A 458 -11.42 -16.70 -29.90
CA CYS A 458 -10.81 -15.51 -30.51
C CYS A 458 -10.70 -15.64 -32.03
N LEU A 459 -10.35 -16.82 -32.52
CA LEU A 459 -10.28 -17.17 -33.95
C LEU A 459 -11.67 -17.12 -34.60
N GLU A 460 -12.69 -17.69 -33.93
CA GLU A 460 -14.08 -17.69 -34.41
C GLU A 460 -14.67 -16.27 -34.51
N ASN A 461 -14.33 -15.38 -33.57
CA ASN A 461 -14.81 -14.00 -33.55
C ASN A 461 -13.92 -13.00 -34.31
N LYS A 462 -12.87 -13.46 -35.03
CA LYS A 462 -11.87 -12.59 -35.69
C LYS A 462 -11.26 -11.53 -34.75
N SER A 463 -11.25 -11.80 -33.45
CA SER A 463 -10.62 -10.92 -32.47
C SER A 463 -9.10 -11.15 -32.49
N LYS A 464 -8.31 -10.08 -32.39
CA LYS A 464 -6.83 -10.16 -32.37
C LYS A 464 -6.26 -10.62 -31.03
N ASN A 465 -7.08 -11.16 -30.14
CA ASN A 465 -6.71 -11.40 -28.75
C ASN A 465 -5.78 -12.62 -28.62
N ILE A 466 -4.50 -12.37 -28.89
CA ILE A 466 -3.37 -13.31 -28.84
C ILE A 466 -2.49 -12.96 -27.62
N THR A 467 -2.98 -12.14 -26.68
CA THR A 467 -2.21 -11.57 -25.56
C THR A 467 -1.47 -12.63 -24.74
N ILE A 468 -2.11 -13.76 -24.42
CA ILE A 468 -1.47 -14.86 -23.68
C ILE A 468 -0.27 -15.43 -24.45
N LEU A 469 -0.43 -15.67 -25.76
CA LEU A 469 0.66 -16.20 -26.61
C LEU A 469 1.76 -15.17 -26.83
N SER A 470 1.40 -13.89 -26.94
CA SER A 470 2.39 -12.80 -27.03
C SER A 470 3.23 -12.71 -25.77
N VAL A 471 2.61 -12.81 -24.58
CA VAL A 471 3.32 -12.84 -23.30
C VAL A 471 4.22 -14.07 -23.21
N LEU A 472 3.68 -15.28 -23.46
CA LEU A 472 4.47 -16.52 -23.42
C LEU A 472 5.64 -16.49 -24.42
N GLY A 473 5.38 -16.05 -25.65
CA GLY A 473 6.40 -15.89 -26.68
C GLY A 473 7.51 -14.93 -26.28
N ASN A 474 7.19 -13.80 -25.67
CA ASN A 474 8.19 -12.85 -25.18
C ASN A 474 9.01 -13.40 -24.00
N VAL A 475 8.41 -14.22 -23.12
CA VAL A 475 9.16 -14.92 -22.06
C VAL A 475 10.17 -15.88 -22.68
N VAL A 476 9.75 -16.69 -23.66
CA VAL A 476 10.65 -17.60 -24.39
C VAL A 476 11.77 -16.84 -25.09
N ILE A 477 11.45 -15.75 -25.79
CA ILE A 477 12.45 -14.93 -26.48
C ILE A 477 13.46 -14.34 -25.50
N GLY A 478 12.98 -13.74 -24.40
CA GLY A 478 13.86 -13.14 -23.38
C GLY A 478 14.83 -14.15 -22.76
N LEU A 479 14.43 -15.42 -22.66
CA LEU A 479 15.31 -16.51 -22.20
C LEU A 479 16.35 -16.89 -23.25
N LEU A 480 15.93 -17.05 -24.49
CA LEU A 480 16.81 -17.42 -25.60
C LEU A 480 17.85 -16.33 -25.90
N GLU A 481 17.51 -15.07 -25.66
CA GLU A 481 18.42 -13.93 -25.80
C GLU A 481 19.49 -13.88 -24.70
N ASN A 482 19.29 -14.57 -23.57
CA ASN A 482 20.24 -14.54 -22.47
C ASN A 482 21.32 -15.62 -22.60
N ALA A 483 22.42 -15.27 -23.29
CA ALA A 483 23.57 -16.14 -23.52
C ALA A 483 24.23 -16.71 -22.24
N GLN A 484 24.04 -16.07 -21.07
CA GLN A 484 24.60 -16.56 -19.81
C GLN A 484 23.84 -17.78 -19.27
N ILE A 485 22.55 -17.92 -19.57
CA ILE A 485 21.74 -19.10 -19.24
C ILE A 485 22.27 -20.33 -19.99
N PHE A 486 22.61 -20.17 -21.28
CA PHE A 486 23.22 -21.24 -22.08
C PHE A 486 24.60 -21.65 -21.54
N ASN A 487 25.41 -20.68 -21.11
CA ASN A 487 26.72 -20.96 -20.51
C ASN A 487 26.60 -21.66 -19.14
N TYR A 488 25.59 -21.33 -18.34
CA TYR A 488 25.30 -22.03 -17.08
C TYR A 488 24.87 -23.48 -17.32
N ALA A 489 23.91 -23.69 -18.23
CA ALA A 489 23.44 -25.04 -18.61
C ALA A 489 24.58 -25.92 -19.17
N ASN A 490 25.53 -25.32 -19.90
CA ASN A 490 26.71 -26.04 -20.39
C ASN A 490 27.73 -26.35 -19.27
N LYS A 491 27.90 -25.46 -18.27
CA LYS A 491 28.81 -25.68 -17.13
C LYS A 491 28.32 -26.78 -16.18
N GLU A 492 27.03 -26.87 -15.88
CA GLU A 492 26.49 -28.01 -15.10
C GLU A 492 26.74 -29.35 -15.80
N ARG A 493 26.71 -29.34 -17.13
CA ARG A 493 27.00 -30.52 -17.97
C ARG A 493 28.45 -30.97 -17.87
N GLU A 494 29.39 -30.03 -17.74
CA GLU A 494 30.84 -30.33 -17.60
C GLU A 494 31.21 -30.80 -16.18
N VAL A 495 30.53 -30.29 -15.15
CA VAL A 495 30.76 -30.70 -13.74
C VAL A 495 30.19 -32.10 -13.46
N THR A 496 29.07 -32.47 -14.07
CA THR A 496 28.43 -33.79 -13.88
C THR A 496 29.06 -34.91 -14.70
N THR A 497 29.93 -34.61 -15.68
CA THR A 497 30.64 -35.62 -16.49
C THR A 497 31.88 -36.24 -15.82
N ASN A 498 32.31 -35.77 -14.65
CA ASN A 498 33.51 -36.26 -13.97
C ASN A 498 33.25 -37.20 -12.77
N GLU A 499 31.99 -37.54 -12.47
CA GLU A 499 31.65 -38.59 -11.49
C GLU A 499 30.65 -39.60 -12.10
N ASP A 500 30.85 -40.89 -11.78
CA ASP A 500 30.24 -42.08 -12.39
C ASP A 500 28.69 -42.12 -12.52
N PRO A 501 28.13 -42.98 -13.40
CA PRO A 501 26.79 -42.83 -13.95
C PRO A 501 25.70 -43.36 -13.00
N ALA A 502 25.18 -42.48 -12.15
CA ALA A 502 23.90 -42.68 -11.48
C ALA A 502 22.99 -41.47 -11.73
N GLY A 503 22.24 -41.52 -12.83
CA GLY A 503 21.14 -40.60 -13.12
C GLY A 503 21.56 -39.24 -13.67
N CYS A 504 21.69 -39.14 -15.00
CA CYS A 504 21.83 -37.87 -15.70
C CYS A 504 20.64 -36.93 -15.37
N ARG A 505 20.87 -35.85 -14.61
CA ARG A 505 19.99 -34.68 -14.64
C ARG A 505 20.45 -33.79 -15.80
N GLU A 506 19.65 -33.74 -16.87
CA GLU A 506 19.80 -32.70 -17.88
C GLU A 506 19.58 -31.32 -17.22
N PRO A 507 20.25 -30.25 -17.67
CA PRO A 507 20.01 -28.90 -17.15
C PRO A 507 18.54 -28.52 -17.38
N ASN A 508 17.78 -28.43 -16.28
CA ASN A 508 16.32 -28.30 -16.29
C ASN A 508 15.84 -27.00 -16.96
N LEU A 509 16.66 -25.93 -16.92
CA LEU A 509 16.32 -24.61 -17.46
C LEU A 509 16.20 -24.60 -19.01
N PHE A 510 17.12 -25.26 -19.71
CA PHE A 510 17.10 -25.36 -21.18
C PHE A 510 15.98 -26.28 -21.67
N LEU A 511 15.76 -27.39 -20.97
CA LEU A 511 14.63 -28.27 -21.25
C LEU A 511 13.29 -27.58 -20.97
N GLY A 512 13.22 -26.78 -19.89
CA GLY A 512 12.04 -25.98 -19.54
C GLY A 512 11.71 -24.93 -20.60
N SER A 513 12.70 -24.16 -21.08
CA SER A 513 12.49 -23.17 -22.14
C SER A 513 12.06 -23.80 -23.47
N LEU A 514 12.65 -24.94 -23.83
CA LEU A 514 12.24 -25.72 -25.01
C LEU A 514 10.82 -26.28 -24.87
N LYS A 515 10.44 -26.79 -23.69
CA LYS A 515 9.07 -27.23 -23.42
C LYS A 515 8.08 -26.07 -23.52
N LEU A 516 8.41 -24.91 -22.95
CA LEU A 516 7.58 -23.70 -23.03
C LEU A 516 7.43 -23.23 -24.49
N ALA A 517 8.53 -23.22 -25.26
CA ALA A 517 8.51 -22.90 -26.68
C ALA A 517 7.65 -23.89 -27.49
N ASN A 518 7.76 -25.19 -27.20
CA ASN A 518 6.94 -26.21 -27.84
C ASN A 518 5.46 -26.02 -27.52
N ARG A 519 5.10 -25.68 -26.26
CA ARG A 519 3.72 -25.35 -25.88
C ARG A 519 3.17 -24.12 -26.59
N CYS A 520 3.99 -23.07 -26.77
CA CYS A 520 3.61 -21.90 -27.56
C CYS A 520 3.29 -22.28 -29.02
N ILE A 521 4.08 -23.18 -29.61
CA ILE A 521 3.86 -23.67 -30.97
C ILE A 521 2.60 -24.55 -31.03
N GLU A 522 2.42 -25.48 -30.10
CA GLU A 522 1.22 -26.33 -29.98
C GLU A 522 -0.07 -25.53 -29.75
N SER A 523 0.01 -24.36 -29.13
CA SER A 523 -1.14 -23.47 -28.96
C SER A 523 -1.45 -22.59 -30.19
N HIS A 524 -0.52 -22.49 -31.14
CA HIS A 524 -0.67 -21.70 -32.36
C HIS A 524 -1.23 -22.49 -33.55
N PHE A 525 -1.08 -23.81 -33.53
CA PHE A 525 -1.61 -24.77 -34.51
C PHE A 525 -2.83 -25.50 -33.93
#